data_AF-A0A517L731-F1
#
_entry.id   AF-A0A517L731-F1
#
_cell.length_a   1.000
_cell.length_b   1.000
_cell.length_c   1.000
_cell.angle_alpha   90.00
_cell.angle_beta   90.00
_cell.angle_gamma   90.00
#
_symmetry.space_group_name_H-M   'P 1'
#
loop_
_entity.id
_entity.type
_entity.pdbx_description
1 polymer ?
#
loop_
_entity_poly.entity_id
_entity_poly.type
_entity_poly.pdbx_seq_one_letter_code
_entity_poly.pdbx_strand_id
1 'polypeptide(L)'
;MRMIPYFLTTLLTLAPTPASANRCENYRTILGVVCPNGTCENPALDDYRDRFQTAKTAWLAWANDNSPHCKGHALCLDPVQEYPTVGRYTWRMYCFMTRIYKAKRRTGIPAPPTGLERVEDKGHCDANCKPAAGFLFWSGQRCGFSKGPPKGYWDIC
;
A
#
# COMPACT_ATOMS: atom_id res chain seq x y z
N MET A 1 -38.88 8.38 -43.12
CA MET A 1 -38.00 7.34 -42.53
C MET A 1 -36.67 7.97 -42.16
N ARG A 2 -36.40 8.14 -40.85
CA ARG A 2 -35.12 8.63 -40.32
C ARG A 2 -34.35 7.41 -39.81
N MET A 3 -33.41 6.92 -40.62
CA MET A 3 -32.31 6.07 -40.16
C MET A 3 -31.09 6.99 -40.19
N ILE A 4 -30.50 7.37 -39.06
CA ILE A 4 -29.34 6.72 -38.45
C ILE A 4 -29.08 7.50 -37.14
N PRO A 5 -28.80 6.83 -36.00
CA PRO A 5 -27.51 7.03 -35.36
C PRO A 5 -27.00 5.78 -34.62
N TYR A 6 -26.92 4.63 -35.28
CA TYR A 6 -26.26 3.44 -34.71
C TYR A 6 -24.74 3.40 -34.95
N PHE A 7 -24.18 4.34 -35.71
CA PHE A 7 -22.75 4.39 -36.02
C PHE A 7 -21.89 5.19 -35.03
N LEU A 8 -22.51 5.97 -34.14
CA LEU A 8 -21.78 6.78 -33.14
C LEU A 8 -21.47 6.01 -31.86
N THR A 9 -22.20 4.94 -31.54
CA THR A 9 -21.99 4.16 -30.32
C THR A 9 -20.82 3.16 -30.45
N THR A 10 -20.50 2.70 -31.66
CA THR A 10 -19.39 1.75 -31.89
C THR A 10 -18.00 2.39 -31.90
N LEU A 11 -17.89 3.72 -32.03
CA LEU A 11 -16.58 4.39 -31.98
C LEU A 11 -16.08 4.66 -30.54
N LEU A 12 -16.95 4.62 -29.54
CA LEU A 12 -16.58 4.86 -28.14
C LEU A 12 -16.08 3.59 -27.41
N THR A 13 -16.27 2.40 -27.99
CA THR A 13 -15.86 1.13 -27.37
C THR A 13 -14.43 0.70 -27.70
N LEU A 14 -13.72 1.46 -28.53
CA LEU A 14 -12.33 1.20 -28.95
C LEU A 14 -11.34 2.27 -28.46
N ALA A 15 -11.73 3.12 -27.52
CA ALA A 15 -10.73 3.91 -26.79
C ALA A 15 -9.89 2.90 -26.00
N PRO A 16 -8.59 2.73 -26.31
CA PRO A 16 -7.74 1.90 -25.47
C PRO A 16 -7.84 2.46 -24.06
N THR A 17 -8.30 1.64 -23.11
CA THR A 17 -8.15 1.96 -21.69
C THR A 17 -6.73 2.46 -21.53
N PRO A 18 -6.50 3.69 -21.03
CA PRO A 18 -5.15 4.22 -20.93
C PRO A 18 -4.37 3.22 -20.09
N ALA A 19 -3.56 2.41 -20.77
CA ALA A 19 -2.66 1.49 -20.12
C ALA A 19 -1.78 2.39 -19.29
N SER A 20 -1.93 2.30 -17.97
CA SER A 20 -1.21 3.11 -17.02
C SER A 20 0.26 3.25 -17.44
N ALA A 21 0.64 4.42 -17.96
CA ALA A 21 1.99 4.66 -18.44
C ALA A 21 3.02 4.62 -17.30
N ASN A 22 2.53 4.73 -16.07
CA ASN A 22 3.31 4.83 -14.85
C ASN A 22 3.61 3.42 -14.31
N ARG A 23 4.91 3.08 -14.27
CA ARG A 23 5.41 1.77 -13.83
C ARG A 23 5.47 1.60 -12.31
N CYS A 24 5.10 2.63 -11.55
CA CYS A 24 5.14 2.64 -10.10
C CYS A 24 3.80 3.05 -9.48
N GLU A 25 3.64 2.76 -8.19
CA GLU A 25 2.45 3.09 -7.41
C GLU A 25 2.80 3.32 -5.94
N ASN A 26 1.91 3.95 -5.19
CA ASN A 26 1.98 3.90 -3.74
C ASN A 26 1.53 2.50 -3.29
N TYR A 27 2.15 1.99 -2.23
CA TYR A 27 1.93 0.64 -1.75
C TYR A 27 1.75 0.61 -0.23
N ARG A 28 0.74 -0.14 0.22
CA ARG A 28 0.45 -0.39 1.61
C ARG A 28 0.40 -1.88 1.86
N THR A 29 1.00 -2.31 2.95
CA THR A 29 0.77 -3.63 3.53
C THR A 29 0.30 -3.49 4.97
N ILE A 30 -0.60 -4.36 5.38
CA ILE A 30 -1.07 -4.45 6.76
C ILE A 30 -0.64 -5.80 7.31
N LEU A 31 0.16 -5.76 8.37
CA LEU A 31 0.57 -6.93 9.12
C LEU A 31 -0.30 -7.02 10.37
N GLY A 32 -0.90 -8.17 10.65
CA GLY A 32 -1.78 -8.37 11.79
C GLY A 32 -1.37 -9.60 12.59
N VAL A 33 -1.72 -9.64 13.87
CA VAL A 33 -1.65 -10.89 14.64
C VAL A 33 -2.69 -11.86 14.10
N VAL A 34 -2.27 -13.10 13.84
CA VAL A 34 -3.16 -14.17 13.39
C VAL A 34 -4.25 -14.38 14.44
N CYS A 35 -5.51 -14.35 14.00
CA CYS A 35 -6.64 -14.71 14.85
C CYS A 35 -7.19 -16.08 14.40
N PRO A 36 -6.85 -17.17 15.10
CA PRO A 36 -7.35 -18.49 14.77
C PRO A 36 -8.88 -18.50 14.70
N ASN A 37 -9.45 -19.12 13.66
CA ASN A 37 -10.89 -19.18 13.45
C ASN A 37 -11.59 -17.80 13.40
N GLY A 38 -10.85 -16.74 13.06
CA GLY A 38 -11.36 -15.37 12.99
C GLY A 38 -11.66 -14.74 14.35
N THR A 39 -11.30 -15.39 15.45
CA THR A 39 -11.55 -14.87 16.81
C THR A 39 -10.23 -14.47 17.47
N CYS A 40 -10.11 -13.20 17.85
CA CYS A 40 -8.90 -12.66 18.46
C CYS A 40 -9.02 -12.72 19.99
N GLU A 41 -8.02 -13.30 20.66
CA GLU A 41 -8.02 -13.50 22.12
C GLU A 41 -7.41 -12.34 22.90
N ASN A 42 -7.49 -11.09 22.40
CA ASN A 42 -6.93 -9.92 23.06
C ASN A 42 -5.43 -10.08 23.40
N PRO A 43 -4.58 -10.46 22.42
CA PRO A 43 -3.18 -10.76 22.69
C PRO A 43 -2.44 -9.56 23.28
N ALA A 44 -1.52 -9.81 24.21
CA ALA A 44 -0.62 -8.76 24.70
C ALA A 44 0.34 -8.34 23.58
N LEU A 45 0.59 -7.03 23.44
CA LEU A 45 1.48 -6.53 22.39
C LEU A 45 2.92 -7.06 22.55
N ASP A 46 3.37 -7.23 23.79
CA ASP A 46 4.74 -7.64 24.09
C ASP A 46 5.07 -9.04 23.54
N ASP A 47 4.10 -9.94 23.45
CA ASP A 47 4.28 -11.28 22.86
C ASP A 47 4.60 -11.23 21.35
N TYR A 48 4.27 -10.11 20.69
CA TYR A 48 4.40 -9.92 19.24
C TYR A 48 5.35 -8.79 18.86
N ARG A 49 5.87 -8.03 19.83
CA ARG A 49 6.71 -6.84 19.59
C ARG A 49 7.91 -7.15 18.69
N ASP A 50 8.65 -8.21 19.00
CA ASP A 50 9.83 -8.61 18.23
C ASP A 50 9.47 -9.12 16.83
N ARG A 51 8.29 -9.76 16.69
CA ARG A 51 7.79 -10.24 15.40
C ARG A 51 7.39 -9.07 14.50
N PHE A 52 6.71 -8.07 15.05
CA PHE A 52 6.40 -6.83 14.33
C PHE A 52 7.68 -6.10 13.94
N GLN A 53 8.66 -6.01 14.84
CA GLN A 53 9.93 -5.35 14.53
C GLN A 53 10.72 -6.09 13.43
N THR A 54 10.73 -7.42 13.47
CA THR A 54 11.34 -8.26 12.43
C THR A 54 10.65 -8.06 11.09
N ALA A 55 9.32 -8.12 11.07
CA ALA A 55 8.52 -7.92 9.87
C ALA A 55 8.70 -6.50 9.30
N LYS A 56 8.72 -5.48 10.16
CA LYS A 56 8.99 -4.07 9.83
C LYS A 56 10.33 -3.93 9.13
N THR A 57 11.38 -4.52 9.71
CA THR A 57 12.74 -4.43 9.18
C THR A 57 12.84 -5.08 7.80
N ALA A 58 12.31 -6.30 7.67
CA ALA A 58 12.30 -7.03 6.40
C ALA A 58 11.52 -6.27 5.33
N TRP A 59 10.35 -5.74 5.69
CA TRP A 59 9.49 -5.00 4.77
C TRP A 59 10.14 -3.68 4.33
N LEU A 60 10.74 -2.90 5.23
CA LEU A 60 11.42 -1.66 4.90
C LEU A 60 12.61 -1.90 3.96
N ALA A 61 13.40 -2.96 4.19
CA ALA A 61 14.48 -3.34 3.29
C ALA A 61 13.95 -3.64 1.87
N TRP A 62 12.95 -4.51 1.78
CA TRP A 62 12.30 -4.83 0.51
C TRP A 62 11.72 -3.57 -0.18
N ALA A 63 11.00 -2.73 0.56
CA ALA A 63 10.36 -1.55 0.01
C ALA A 63 11.39 -0.57 -0.59
N ASN A 64 12.52 -0.38 0.09
CA ASN A 64 13.61 0.47 -0.39
C ASN A 64 14.28 -0.10 -1.65
N ASP A 65 14.46 -1.41 -1.75
CA ASP A 65 15.01 -2.06 -2.94
C ASP A 65 14.06 -2.00 -4.15
N ASN A 66 12.77 -1.88 -3.87
CA ASN A 66 11.71 -1.85 -4.88
C ASN A 66 11.22 -0.44 -5.23
N SER A 67 11.84 0.60 -4.66
CA SER A 67 11.58 2.00 -4.97
C SER A 67 12.91 2.80 -4.95
N PRO A 68 13.78 2.59 -5.95
CA PRO A 68 15.16 3.08 -5.94
C PRO A 68 15.28 4.61 -5.95
N HIS A 69 14.25 5.32 -6.39
CA HIS A 69 14.21 6.78 -6.43
C HIS A 69 13.55 7.42 -5.19
N CYS A 70 12.98 6.61 -4.30
CA CYS A 70 12.43 7.04 -3.03
C CYS A 70 12.94 6.18 -1.86
N LYS A 71 14.18 5.68 -1.96
CA LYS A 71 14.83 4.98 -0.85
C LYS A 71 14.81 5.82 0.42
N GLY A 72 14.52 5.20 1.55
CA GLY A 72 14.42 5.87 2.85
C GLY A 72 13.07 6.52 3.13
N HIS A 73 12.12 6.49 2.19
CA HIS A 73 10.76 7.02 2.38
C HIS A 73 9.72 5.94 2.68
N ALA A 74 10.16 4.70 2.88
CA ALA A 74 9.32 3.63 3.41
C ALA A 74 9.07 3.88 4.90
N LEU A 75 7.83 3.66 5.34
CA LEU A 75 7.42 3.91 6.71
C LEU A 75 6.57 2.75 7.23
N CYS A 76 6.82 2.30 8.45
CA CYS A 76 5.88 1.47 9.19
C CYS A 76 5.53 2.18 10.50
N LEU A 77 4.24 2.33 10.75
CA LEU A 77 3.72 2.85 12.02
C LEU A 77 3.94 1.83 13.13
N ASP A 78 3.79 2.25 14.38
CA ASP A 78 3.75 1.33 15.50
C ASP A 78 2.48 0.47 15.44
N PRO A 79 2.49 -0.75 16.02
CA PRO A 79 1.30 -1.58 16.08
C PRO A 79 0.17 -0.86 16.81
N VAL A 80 -0.99 -0.78 16.17
CA VAL A 80 -2.20 -0.19 16.74
C VAL A 80 -3.20 -1.27 17.07
N GLN A 81 -3.95 -1.03 18.13
CA GLN A 81 -5.04 -1.90 18.55
C GLN A 81 -6.22 -1.72 17.59
N GLU A 82 -6.77 -2.83 17.11
CA GLU A 82 -7.95 -2.84 16.25
C GLU A 82 -8.99 -3.79 16.82
N TYR A 83 -10.26 -3.38 16.80
CA TYR A 83 -11.37 -4.13 17.39
C TYR A 83 -12.23 -4.77 16.29
N PRO A 84 -11.91 -6.00 15.84
CA PRO A 84 -12.69 -6.67 14.80
C PRO A 84 -14.11 -7.00 15.26
N THR A 85 -14.33 -7.20 16.56
CA THR A 85 -15.64 -7.44 17.16
C THR A 85 -15.72 -6.79 18.54
N VAL A 86 -16.93 -6.56 19.05
CA VAL A 86 -17.14 -5.94 20.38
C VAL A 86 -16.40 -6.74 21.46
N GLY A 87 -15.58 -6.04 22.27
CA GLY A 87 -14.82 -6.64 23.37
C GLY A 87 -13.62 -7.50 22.95
N ARG A 88 -13.38 -7.69 21.65
CA ARG A 88 -12.19 -8.37 21.14
C ARG A 88 -11.32 -7.43 20.33
N TYR A 89 -10.01 -7.50 20.53
CA TYR A 89 -9.03 -6.73 19.79
C TYR A 89 -7.88 -7.60 19.29
N THR A 90 -7.19 -7.07 18.30
CA THR A 90 -5.93 -7.58 17.76
C THR A 90 -4.97 -6.42 17.53
N TRP A 91 -3.74 -6.71 17.15
CA TRP A 91 -2.74 -5.71 16.80
C TRP A 91 -2.50 -5.70 15.31
N ARG A 92 -2.43 -4.51 14.71
CA ARG A 92 -2.05 -4.33 13.31
C ARG A 92 -0.97 -3.28 13.15
N MET A 93 -0.04 -3.55 12.25
CA MET A 93 1.02 -2.63 11.84
C MET A 93 0.82 -2.25 10.38
N TYR A 94 0.77 -0.95 10.14
CA TYR A 94 0.58 -0.40 8.81
C TYR A 94 1.92 0.05 8.23
N CYS A 95 2.25 -0.47 7.06
CA CYS A 95 3.48 -0.14 6.35
C CYS A 95 3.16 0.46 4.98
N PHE A 96 3.85 1.54 4.61
CA PHE A 96 3.57 2.39 3.48
C PHE A 96 4.85 2.71 2.70
N MET A 97 4.81 2.61 1.38
CA MET A 97 5.90 3.05 0.50
C MET A 97 5.37 3.74 -0.75
N THR A 98 5.98 4.86 -1.13
CA THR A 98 5.62 5.56 -2.38
C THR A 98 6.44 5.01 -3.54
N ARG A 99 5.83 5.00 -4.73
CA ARG A 99 6.50 4.70 -6.00
C ARG A 99 7.22 3.34 -6.04
N ILE A 100 6.62 2.32 -5.46
CA ILE A 100 7.05 0.92 -5.65
C ILE A 100 6.83 0.52 -7.11
N TYR A 101 7.78 -0.19 -7.71
CA TYR A 101 7.59 -0.80 -9.04
C TYR A 101 6.46 -1.83 -9.03
N LYS A 102 5.41 -1.59 -9.83
CA LYS A 102 4.24 -2.48 -9.96
C LYS A 102 4.61 -3.91 -10.35
N ALA A 103 5.58 -4.06 -11.26
CA ALA A 103 6.04 -5.37 -11.71
C ALA A 103 6.70 -6.16 -10.58
N LYS A 104 7.51 -5.49 -9.74
CA LYS A 104 8.22 -6.13 -8.63
C LYS A 104 7.35 -6.37 -7.42
N ARG A 105 6.28 -5.59 -7.22
CA ARG A 105 5.28 -5.85 -6.17
C ARG A 105 4.71 -7.28 -6.22
N ARG A 106 4.51 -7.81 -7.43
CA ARG A 106 3.89 -9.13 -7.63
C ARG A 106 4.73 -10.29 -7.08
N THR A 107 6.01 -10.06 -6.78
CA THR A 107 6.94 -11.11 -6.36
C THR A 107 7.93 -10.59 -5.32
N GLY A 108 8.09 -11.31 -4.21
CA GLY A 108 9.20 -11.07 -3.28
C GLY A 108 8.91 -10.12 -2.11
N ILE A 109 7.66 -9.73 -1.86
CA ILE A 109 7.32 -9.11 -0.57
C ILE A 109 7.60 -10.15 0.53
N PRO A 110 8.43 -9.83 1.54
CA PRO A 110 8.84 -10.80 2.56
C PRO A 110 7.64 -11.38 3.30
N ALA A 111 7.66 -12.69 3.54
CA ALA A 111 6.66 -13.35 4.34
C ALA A 111 6.71 -12.81 5.79
N PRO A 112 5.56 -12.62 6.45
CA PRO A 112 5.54 -12.28 7.86
C PRO A 112 6.12 -13.43 8.71
N PRO A 113 6.77 -13.13 9.84
CA PRO A 113 7.15 -14.14 10.83
C PRO A 113 5.93 -14.90 11.37
N THR A 114 6.14 -16.12 11.84
CA THR A 114 5.09 -16.97 12.43
C THR A 114 4.28 -16.24 13.50
N GLY A 115 2.95 -16.36 13.43
CA GLY A 115 2.00 -15.69 14.33
C GLY A 115 1.62 -14.28 13.90
N LEU A 116 2.26 -13.73 12.87
CA LEU A 116 1.74 -12.61 12.10
C LEU A 116 1.24 -13.09 10.75
N GLU A 117 0.21 -12.44 10.23
CA GLU A 117 -0.27 -12.61 8.87
C GLU A 117 -0.27 -11.29 8.13
N ARG A 118 -0.30 -11.41 6.81
CA ARG A 118 -0.49 -10.26 5.95
C ARG A 118 -1.99 -10.13 5.68
N VAL A 119 -2.60 -9.16 6.33
CA VAL A 119 -4.05 -8.93 6.31
C VAL A 119 -4.48 -8.31 4.98
N GLU A 120 -3.69 -7.37 4.47
CA GLU A 120 -4.00 -6.67 3.23
C GLU A 120 -2.71 -6.24 2.52
N ASP A 121 -2.73 -6.35 1.19
CA ASP A 121 -1.76 -5.73 0.29
C ASP A 121 -2.51 -4.87 -0.71
N LYS A 122 -2.26 -3.56 -0.68
CA LYS A 122 -2.97 -2.62 -1.52
C LYS A 122 -2.00 -1.68 -2.23
N GLY A 123 -2.02 -1.72 -3.56
CA GLY A 123 -1.48 -0.64 -4.38
C GLY A 123 -2.48 0.49 -4.50
N HIS A 124 -2.00 1.73 -4.55
CA HIS A 124 -2.82 2.91 -4.78
C HIS A 124 -2.10 3.90 -5.68
N CYS A 125 -2.86 4.42 -6.64
CA CYS A 125 -2.49 5.47 -7.58
C CYS A 125 -1.26 5.22 -8.45
N ASP A 126 -1.43 5.54 -9.72
CA ASP A 126 -0.41 5.38 -10.72
C ASP A 126 0.60 6.52 -10.66
N ALA A 127 1.81 6.22 -10.20
CA ALA A 127 2.86 7.20 -9.97
C ALA A 127 4.07 6.99 -10.88
N ASN A 128 4.69 8.09 -11.31
CA ASN A 128 6.02 8.01 -11.93
C ASN A 128 7.02 7.37 -10.96
N CYS A 129 7.95 6.56 -11.46
CA CYS A 129 8.96 5.96 -10.58
C CYS A 129 9.99 6.97 -10.09
N LYS A 130 10.27 8.02 -10.88
CA LYS A 130 11.14 9.13 -10.49
C LYS A 130 10.28 10.29 -9.99
N PRO A 131 10.62 10.94 -8.86
CA PRO A 131 10.03 12.22 -8.52
C PRO A 131 10.39 13.24 -9.61
N ALA A 132 9.47 14.15 -9.95
CA ALA A 132 9.77 15.22 -10.90
C ALA A 132 10.80 16.19 -10.28
N ALA A 133 11.92 16.39 -10.97
CA ALA A 133 12.91 17.41 -10.64
C ALA A 133 12.53 18.69 -11.38
N GLY A 134 11.76 19.57 -10.75
CA GLY A 134 11.35 20.84 -11.36
C GLY A 134 11.09 21.92 -10.32
N PHE A 135 11.59 23.12 -10.60
CA PHE A 135 11.54 24.33 -9.76
C PHE A 135 10.12 24.92 -9.56
N LEU A 136 9.09 24.39 -10.23
CA LEU A 136 7.69 24.79 -10.08
C LEU A 136 6.96 23.85 -9.10
N PHE A 137 7.15 24.17 -7.82
CA PHE A 137 6.73 23.41 -6.64
C PHE A 137 5.21 23.44 -6.34
N TRP A 138 4.34 22.75 -7.09
CA TRP A 138 2.91 22.63 -6.68
C TRP A 138 2.20 21.30 -7.00
N SER A 139 2.84 20.30 -7.61
CA SER A 139 2.21 18.97 -7.78
C SER A 139 2.88 17.95 -6.85
N GLY A 140 2.08 17.15 -6.14
CA GLY A 140 2.42 16.22 -5.06
C GLY A 140 3.35 15.06 -5.43
N GLN A 141 4.42 15.32 -6.18
CA GLN A 141 5.37 14.33 -6.66
C GLN A 141 6.59 14.13 -5.75
N ARG A 142 6.46 14.35 -4.44
CA ARG A 142 7.53 14.08 -3.48
C ARG A 142 7.59 12.59 -3.10
N CYS A 143 8.74 12.14 -2.64
CA CYS A 143 8.85 10.87 -1.94
C CYS A 143 8.33 11.05 -0.51
N GLY A 144 7.39 10.22 -0.07
CA GLY A 144 6.85 10.24 1.30
C GLY A 144 5.34 10.49 1.39
N PHE A 145 4.85 10.52 2.62
CA PHE A 145 3.43 10.54 2.97
C PHE A 145 3.10 11.75 3.85
N SER A 146 1.87 12.26 3.79
CA SER A 146 1.39 13.28 4.75
C SER A 146 1.22 12.69 6.14
N LYS A 147 1.49 13.52 7.15
CA LYS A 147 1.18 13.20 8.56
C LYS A 147 -0.33 13.15 8.78
N GLY A 148 -0.85 12.14 9.48
CA GLY A 148 -2.28 11.98 9.77
C GLY A 148 -2.64 10.63 10.41
N PRO A 149 -3.93 10.24 10.48
CA PRO A 149 -4.29 8.86 10.80
C PRO A 149 -3.76 7.89 9.72
N PRO A 150 -3.71 6.55 9.93
CA PRO A 150 -3.21 5.58 8.94
C PRO A 150 -3.81 5.73 7.53
N LYS A 151 -5.07 6.15 7.45
CA LYS A 151 -5.75 6.53 6.21
C LYS A 151 -5.20 7.81 5.59
N GLY A 152 -4.91 8.84 6.39
CA GLY A 152 -4.28 10.09 5.95
C GLY A 152 -2.82 9.93 5.50
N TYR A 153 -2.12 8.88 5.94
CA TYR A 153 -0.83 8.49 5.35
C TYR A 153 -0.97 7.88 3.95
N TRP A 154 -2.17 7.45 3.55
CA TRP A 154 -2.40 6.69 2.32
C TRP A 154 -3.11 7.47 1.21
N ASP A 155 -3.89 8.49 1.58
CA ASP A 155 -4.84 9.17 0.67
C ASP A 155 -4.25 10.34 -0.16
N ILE A 156 -2.92 10.53 -0.25
CA ILE A 156 -2.35 11.52 -1.18
C ILE A 156 -2.15 10.90 -2.56
N CYS A 157 -3.09 11.22 -3.42
CA CYS A 157 -2.97 11.30 -4.87
C CYS A 157 -3.65 12.60 -5.32
#